data_AF-A0A537WJ22-F1
#
_entry.id   AF-A0A537WJ22-F1
#
_cell.length_a   1.000
_cell.length_b   1.000
_cell.length_c   1.000
_cell.angle_alpha   90.00
_cell.angle_beta   90.00
_cell.angle_gamma   90.00
#
_symmetry.space_group_name_H-M   'P 1'
#
loop_
_entity.id
_entity.type
_entity.pdbx_description
1 polymer ?
#
loop_
_entity_poly.entity_id
_entity_poly.type
_entity_poly.pdbx_seq_one_letter_code
_entity_poly.pdbx_strand_id
1 'polypeptide(L)' 'MENPGSRRGYLRVTLTPDAKGFGARLTGDQGSAILRSMVLADGLAVVAPDTTIAEGQAVDVIVLRSLEPRSR' A
#
# COMPACT_ATOMS: atom_id res chain seq x y z
N MET A 1 8.62 -2.20 -3.49
CA MET A 1 8.09 -2.14 -2.10
C MET A 1 8.79 -3.20 -1.28
N GLU A 2 9.27 -2.88 -0.09
CA GLU A 2 10.10 -3.79 0.70
C GLU A 2 9.47 -4.04 2.07
N ASN A 3 9.53 -5.29 2.53
CA ASN A 3 9.16 -5.69 3.89
C ASN A 3 10.29 -6.55 4.50
N PRO A 4 11.34 -5.92 5.04
CA PRO A 4 12.43 -6.65 5.68
C PRO A 4 12.02 -7.21 7.05
N GLY A 5 12.63 -8.33 7.43
CA GLY A 5 12.43 -8.96 8.72
C GLY A 5 11.33 -10.02 8.73
N SER A 6 11.15 -10.63 9.90
CA SER A 6 10.38 -11.88 10.06
C SER A 6 8.86 -11.73 10.08
N ARG A 7 8.32 -10.51 10.03
CA ARG A 7 6.88 -10.24 10.18
C ARG A 7 6.25 -9.90 8.85
N ARG A 8 4.98 -10.30 8.68
CA ARG A 8 4.14 -9.83 7.58
C ARG A 8 3.96 -8.32 7.68
N GLY A 9 4.26 -7.63 6.58
CA GLY A 9 4.08 -6.19 6.45
C GLY A 9 2.66 -5.85 6.02
N TYR A 10 2.11 -4.81 6.64
CA TYR A 10 0.90 -4.13 6.20
C TYR A 10 1.29 -2.71 5.79
N LEU A 11 1.74 -2.58 4.54
CA LEU A 11 2.32 -1.35 4.04
C LEU A 11 1.20 -0.42 3.55
N ARG A 12 1.21 0.83 4.00
CA ARG A 12 0.18 1.81 3.62
C ARG A 12 0.43 2.27 2.21
N VAL A 13 -0.61 2.19 1.39
CA VAL A 13 -0.57 2.56 -0.02
C VAL A 13 -1.71 3.50 -0.37
N THR A 14 -1.44 4.38 -1.33
CA THR A 14 -2.48 5.00 -2.15
C THR A 14 -2.76 4.12 -3.35
N LEU A 15 -4.03 4.04 -3.77
CA LEU A 15 -4.45 3.32 -4.96
C LEU A 15 -4.87 4.33 -6.04
N THR A 16 -4.40 4.13 -7.26
CA THR A 16 -4.77 5.00 -8.40
C THR A 16 -5.19 4.12 -9.57
N PRO A 17 -6.32 4.41 -10.24
CA PRO A 17 -6.71 3.68 -11.43
C PRO A 17 -5.59 3.68 -12.47
N ASP A 18 -5.34 2.53 -13.08
CA ASP A 18 -4.40 2.36 -14.18
C ASP A 18 -5.02 1.52 -15.31
N ALA A 19 -4.25 1.27 -16.37
CA ALA A 19 -4.73 0.49 -17.52
C ALA A 19 -5.06 -0.98 -17.20
N LYS A 20 -4.67 -1.50 -16.03
CA LYS A 20 -4.82 -2.89 -15.60
C LYS A 20 -5.69 -3.04 -14.34
N GLY A 21 -6.32 -1.96 -13.89
CA GLY A 21 -7.09 -1.91 -12.64
C GLY A 21 -6.58 -0.78 -11.75
N PHE A 22 -5.80 -1.13 -10.72
CA PHE A 22 -5.25 -0.18 -9.76
C PHE A 22 -3.74 -0.36 -9.57
N GLY A 23 -3.01 0.74 -9.68
CA GLY A 23 -1.63 0.85 -9.24
C GLY A 23 -1.55 1.20 -7.76
N ALA A 24 -0.66 0.55 -7.02
CA ALA A 24 -0.39 0.81 -5.61
C ALA A 24 0.94 1.56 -5.43
N ARG A 25 0.93 2.64 -4.64
CA ARG A 25 2.14 3.39 -4.28
C ARG A 25 2.22 3.59 -2.77
N LEU A 26 3.40 3.41 -2.18
CA LEU A 26 3.61 3.68 -0.76
C LEU A 26 3.25 5.13 -0.42
N THR A 27 2.66 5.33 0.76
CA THR A 27 2.35 6.67 1.30
C THR A 27 3.59 7.47 1.76
N GLY A 28 4.80 6.97 1.49
CA GLY A 28 6.07 7.44 2.06
C GLY A 28 6.57 6.52 3.17
N ASP A 29 7.21 7.09 4.19
CA ASP A 29 7.77 6.34 5.31
C ASP A 29 6.75 5.47 6.03
N GLN A 30 7.20 4.29 6.43
CA GLN A 30 6.36 3.22 6.94
C GLN A 30 6.47 3.03 8.47
N GLY A 31 7.11 3.96 9.19
CA GLY A 31 7.18 3.93 10.65
C GLY A 31 5.78 4.00 11.29
N SER A 32 5.53 3.21 12.34
CA SER A 32 4.23 3.16 13.03
C SER A 32 3.88 4.46 13.76
N ALA A 33 4.88 5.24 14.18
CA ALA A 33 4.68 6.56 14.80
C ALA A 33 4.20 7.63 13.80
N ILE A 34 4.23 7.36 12.49
CA ILE A 34 3.89 8.33 11.44
C ILE A 34 2.41 8.20 11.10
N LEU A 35 1.53 8.71 11.96
CA LEU A 35 0.06 8.59 11.76
C LEU A 35 -0.44 9.25 10.47
N ARG A 36 0.24 10.28 9.96
CA ARG A 36 -0.09 10.90 8.66
C ARG A 36 -0.12 9.87 7.52
N SER A 37 0.71 8.83 7.57
CA SER A 37 0.73 7.76 6.57
C SER A 37 -0.60 6.99 6.51
N MET A 38 -1.28 6.81 7.65
CA MET A 38 -2.58 6.15 7.73
C MET A 38 -3.72 7.02 7.17
N VAL A 39 -3.69 8.32 7.41
CA VAL A 39 -4.71 9.25 6.89
C VAL A 39 -4.67 9.34 5.36
N LEU A 40 -3.49 9.18 4.77
CA LEU A 40 -3.29 9.21 3.32
C LEU A 40 -3.60 7.87 2.64
N ALA A 41 -3.62 6.76 3.38
CA ALA A 41 -3.75 5.44 2.82
C ALA A 41 -5.16 5.18 2.25
N ASP A 42 -5.21 4.58 1.07
CA ASP A 42 -6.40 3.93 0.52
C ASP A 42 -6.51 2.48 0.96
N GLY A 43 -5.36 1.84 1.21
CA GLY A 43 -5.28 0.43 1.53
C GLY A 43 -3.99 0.04 2.25
N LEU A 44 -3.93 -1.23 2.65
CA LEU A 44 -2.77 -1.90 3.21
C LEU A 44 -2.33 -3.02 2.28
N ALA A 45 -1.18 -2.85 1.63
CA ALA A 45 -0.54 -3.92 0.88
C ALA A 45 0.00 -4.98 1.84
N VAL A 46 -0.39 -6.23 1.62
CA VAL A 46 -0.03 -7.36 2.46
C VAL A 46 1.22 -8.02 1.90
N VAL A 47 2.34 -7.88 2.59
CA VAL A 47 3.66 -8.34 2.11
C VAL A 47 4.22 -9.40 3.05
N ALA A 48 4.66 -10.53 2.50
CA ALA A 48 5.28 -11.59 3.28
C ALA A 48 6.59 -11.12 3.95
N PRO A 49 7.05 -11.80 5.01
CA PRO A 49 8.39 -11.57 5.58
C PRO A 49 9.50 -11.61 4.53
N ASP A 50 10.57 -10.85 4.74
CA ASP A 50 11.79 -10.82 3.91
C ASP A 50 11.51 -10.75 2.39
N THR A 51 10.51 -9.96 2.00
CA THR A 51 10.02 -9.90 0.62
C THR A 51 10.17 -8.50 0.02
N THR A 52 10.64 -8.47 -1.23
CA THR A 52 10.61 -7.28 -2.08
C THR A 52 9.65 -7.50 -3.24
N ILE A 53 8.72 -6.57 -3.41
CA ILE A 53 7.79 -6.52 -4.54
C ILE A 53 8.34 -5.53 -5.56
N ALA A 54 8.67 -6.02 -6.75
CA ALA A 54 9.16 -5.22 -7.86
C ALA A 54 8.05 -4.31 -8.43
N GLU A 55 8.44 -3.25 -9.14
CA GLU A 55 7.49 -2.42 -9.86
C GLU A 55 6.71 -3.25 -10.89
N GLY A 56 5.39 -3.04 -10.96
CA GLY A 56 4.49 -3.78 -11.84
C GLY A 56 4.14 -5.21 -11.38
N GLN A 57 4.76 -5.71 -10.31
CA GLN A 57 4.36 -6.99 -9.71
C GLN A 57 3.06 -6.82 -8.92
N ALA A 58 2.17 -7.80 -9.05
CA ALA A 58 0.91 -7.83 -8.32
C ALA A 58 1.12 -7.96 -6.79
N VAL A 59 0.21 -7.38 -6.01
CA VAL A 59 0.18 -7.44 -4.55
C VAL A 59 -1.25 -7.42 -4.05
N ASP A 60 -1.55 -8.21 -3.02
CA ASP A 60 -2.84 -8.17 -2.35
C ASP A 60 -2.96 -6.92 -1.48
N VAL A 61 -4.11 -6.24 -1.57
CA VAL A 61 -4.37 -5.01 -0.80
C VAL A 61 -5.68 -5.15 -0.03
N ILE A 62 -5.62 -4.91 1.28
CA ILE A 62 -6.81 -4.70 2.11
C ILE A 62 -7.23 -3.26 1.93
N VAL A 63 -8.39 -3.05 1.32
CA VAL A 63 -8.96 -1.72 1.07
C VAL A 63 -9.55 -1.16 2.36
N LEU A 64 -9.21 0.10 2.71
CA LEU A 64 -9.64 0.75 3.95
C LEU A 64 -10.87 1.66 3.78
N ARG A 65 -11.19 2.05 2.55
CA ARG A 65 -12.30 2.93 2.21
C ARG A 65 -12.82 2.64 0.81
N SER A 66 -14.04 3.06 0.48
CA SER A 66 -14.54 2.92 -0.88
C SER A 66 -13.60 3.60 -1.88
N LEU A 67 -13.34 2.93 -3.01
CA LEU A 67 -12.44 3.39 -4.07
C LEU A 67 -13.14 4.32 -5.07
N GLU A 68 -14.28 4.90 -4.68
CA GLU A 68 -14.94 5.93 -5.46
C GLU A 68 -13.96 7.08 -5.76
N PRO A 69 -14.04 7.69 -6.96
CA PRO A 69 -13.20 8.82 -7.31
C PRO A 69 -13.31 9.91 -6.24
N ARG A 70 -12.18 10.32 -5.65
CA ARG A 70 -12.20 11.47 -4.74
C ARG A 70 -12.54 12.71 -5.56
N SER A 71 -13.75 13.23 -5.40
CA SER A 71 -14.03 14.63 -5.76
C SER A 71 -13.08 15.49 -4.95
N ARG A 72 -12.17 16.18 -5.65
CA ARG A 72 -11.30 17.20 -5.07
C ARG A 72 -12.13 18.42 -4.69
#